data_AF-A0AAE6F539-F1
#
_entry.id   AF-A0AAE6F539-F1
#
_cell.length_a   1.000
_cell.length_b   1.000
_cell.length_c   1.000
_cell.angle_alpha   90.00
_cell.angle_beta   90.00
_cell.angle_gamma   90.00
#
_symmetry.space_group_name_H-M   'P 1'
#
loop_
_entity.id
_entity.type
_entity.pdbx_description
1 polymer ?
#
loop_
_entity_poly.entity_id
_entity_poly.type
_entity_poly.pdbx_seq_one_letter_code
_entity_poly.pdbx_strand_id
1 'polypeptide(L)'
;MSDFLSNFSPGNYDGKKQSSPKETEFDEKTERKAEPIPDSQTSDQGAGESKAAAASDPKEMKRRTRKETSSSQPVSRFGKEETEFDPTYRKRQRKKYALIAGAVIVLIAISSVVYYQLTHVKVPDFAKKDLSEARTWGMEEGVAIKVDQVYDFEVETNRIVSQSVAADQKIKKGKTLTVKASLGPDPEEMIELPDFSSLTTEAAKEWIEKQKAENISLIEQYDDKVEAGVFIKQEAANKEQDLKAYKRKDRLSIYYSKGKEVFEKNIEVTDFTGKNKGEAQEWAKKNELKYKEEAVFSDTVALDVVVSQEPVKGSKLAKKDQFLVKVSKGKALVVPDFSQYTIEQAEGLESKIPIQVKTVYSDQIGYGNFISQSEEAGKEYSDSDTLPTVKVVYSLGQPYLKDIRHQATEGDLPKMFFDEYKSKGASVYYDVYYVDSAEPKGTVVEMSRYGEFIPLEVSITIGISRGNLQGETESLPVSPETENVKDPLETVNSATTE
;
A
#
# COMPACT_ATOMS: atom_id res chain seq x y z
N MET A 1 -5.37 -5.62 -36.89
CA MET A 1 -4.77 -4.27 -36.83
C MET A 1 -4.25 -4.11 -35.42
N SER A 2 -2.93 -4.22 -35.25
CA SER A 2 -2.34 -4.62 -33.97
C SER A 2 -0.84 -4.26 -33.95
N ASP A 3 -0.54 -3.00 -34.23
CA ASP A 3 0.82 -2.43 -34.29
C ASP A 3 0.78 -0.94 -33.93
N PHE A 4 0.73 -0.60 -32.63
CA PHE A 4 0.95 0.80 -32.17
C PHE A 4 1.36 0.95 -30.69
N LEU A 5 1.73 -0.13 -29.98
CA LEU A 5 2.06 -0.08 -28.53
C LEU A 5 3.35 -0.86 -28.16
N SER A 6 4.32 -0.88 -29.07
CA SER A 6 5.54 -1.70 -28.99
C SER A 6 6.84 -0.88 -28.99
N ASN A 7 6.81 0.39 -28.54
CA ASN A 7 7.96 1.30 -28.68
C ASN A 7 8.22 2.23 -27.46
N PHE A 8 7.93 1.76 -26.23
CA PHE A 8 8.31 2.45 -24.99
C PHE A 8 8.95 1.48 -23.98
N SER A 9 10.27 1.31 -24.09
CA SER A 9 11.09 0.59 -23.10
C SER A 9 11.87 1.58 -22.22
N PRO A 10 11.74 1.55 -20.87
CA PRO A 10 12.41 2.49 -19.99
C PRO A 10 13.87 2.09 -19.75
N GLY A 11 14.78 2.54 -20.63
CA GLY A 11 16.20 2.17 -20.54
C GLY A 11 17.13 3.10 -21.31
N ASN A 12 17.36 4.31 -20.78
CA ASN A 12 18.61 5.09 -20.83
C ASN A 12 18.38 6.51 -20.28
N TYR A 13 18.64 6.71 -18.99
CA TYR A 13 18.74 8.02 -18.35
C TYR A 13 20.21 8.21 -17.88
N ASP A 14 21.05 8.87 -18.68
CA ASP A 14 22.35 9.42 -18.24
C ASP A 14 22.35 10.93 -18.51
N GLY A 15 22.48 11.72 -17.44
CA GLY A 15 22.33 13.18 -17.47
C GLY A 15 23.66 13.88 -17.24
N LYS A 16 24.32 14.32 -18.33
CA LYS A 16 25.51 15.19 -18.28
C LYS A 16 25.21 16.60 -18.79
N LYS A 17 26.08 17.55 -18.43
CA LYS A 17 25.79 18.99 -18.30
C LYS A 17 26.04 19.82 -19.58
N GLN A 18 25.63 21.09 -19.49
CA GLN A 18 26.00 22.26 -20.33
C GLN A 18 25.30 22.35 -21.71
N SER A 19 24.94 23.54 -22.24
CA SER A 19 25.00 24.92 -21.70
C SER A 19 24.02 25.90 -22.38
N SER A 20 23.77 27.02 -21.71
CA SER A 20 22.99 28.23 -22.08
C SER A 20 23.66 29.16 -23.13
N PRO A 21 23.10 30.33 -23.52
CA PRO A 21 21.69 30.78 -23.75
C PRO A 21 21.48 31.58 -25.07
N LYS A 22 20.25 32.03 -25.41
CA LYS A 22 19.97 33.43 -25.85
C LYS A 22 18.50 33.87 -25.95
N GLU A 23 18.30 35.15 -26.32
CA GLU A 23 17.09 36.00 -26.20
C GLU A 23 16.24 36.12 -27.50
N THR A 24 15.33 37.11 -27.55
CA THR A 24 14.37 37.55 -28.59
C THR A 24 13.05 36.73 -28.68
N GLU A 25 11.82 37.27 -28.59
CA GLU A 25 11.19 38.61 -28.80
C GLU A 25 10.69 38.86 -30.25
N PHE A 26 9.49 39.48 -30.36
CA PHE A 26 8.68 39.76 -31.57
C PHE A 26 8.11 38.54 -32.34
N ASP A 27 6.96 38.58 -33.02
CA ASP A 27 5.68 39.33 -32.85
C ASP A 27 4.61 38.74 -33.81
N GLU A 28 3.40 39.32 -33.81
CA GLU A 28 2.43 39.42 -34.91
C GLU A 28 1.67 38.11 -35.32
N LYS A 29 0.38 37.91 -34.97
CA LYS A 29 -0.88 38.33 -35.67
C LYS A 29 -1.13 37.49 -36.97
N THR A 30 -2.34 37.21 -37.49
CA THR A 30 -3.65 37.90 -37.43
C THR A 30 -4.81 36.98 -37.89
N GLU A 31 -6.02 37.14 -37.32
CA GLU A 31 -7.35 37.01 -37.98
C GLU A 31 -7.80 35.65 -38.62
N ARG A 32 -9.07 35.35 -38.96
CA ARG A 32 -10.38 36.05 -39.18
C ARG A 32 -11.53 35.00 -39.01
N LYS A 33 -12.84 35.26 -38.86
CA LYS A 33 -13.70 36.43 -38.55
C LYS A 33 -15.15 35.93 -38.26
N ALA A 34 -15.94 36.63 -37.43
CA ALA A 34 -17.40 36.81 -37.58
C ALA A 34 -17.95 37.88 -36.60
N GLU A 35 -19.00 38.61 -37.00
CA GLU A 35 -19.72 39.72 -36.32
C GLU A 35 -21.23 39.33 -36.21
N PRO A 36 -22.26 40.15 -35.78
CA PRO A 36 -22.36 41.60 -35.41
C PRO A 36 -22.95 41.91 -33.98
N ILE A 37 -22.71 43.05 -33.28
CA ILE A 37 -23.25 44.46 -33.37
C ILE A 37 -24.74 44.58 -32.87
N PRO A 38 -25.24 45.63 -32.12
CA PRO A 38 -24.69 46.98 -31.75
C PRO A 38 -24.82 47.47 -30.25
N ASP A 39 -24.27 48.67 -29.97
CA ASP A 39 -24.72 49.78 -29.06
C ASP A 39 -24.87 49.62 -27.51
N SER A 40 -24.63 50.65 -26.65
CA SER A 40 -23.96 51.96 -26.83
C SER A 40 -23.64 52.72 -25.50
N GLN A 41 -22.62 53.59 -25.51
CA GLN A 41 -22.42 54.84 -24.72
C GLN A 41 -22.33 54.82 -23.16
N THR A 42 -21.74 55.81 -22.46
CA THR A 42 -21.01 57.07 -22.80
C THR A 42 -19.52 56.96 -22.32
N SER A 43 -18.62 57.94 -22.07
CA SER A 43 -18.51 59.43 -22.03
C SER A 43 -17.00 59.80 -22.22
N ASP A 44 -16.40 61.00 -22.06
CA ASP A 44 -16.82 62.37 -21.66
C ASP A 44 -15.82 63.46 -22.21
N GLN A 45 -16.12 64.75 -21.95
CA GLN A 45 -15.29 65.99 -21.91
C GLN A 45 -13.94 66.12 -22.67
N GLY A 46 -13.87 67.16 -23.53
CA GLY A 46 -12.61 67.74 -24.05
C GLY A 46 -12.83 68.97 -24.96
N ALA A 47 -12.43 70.17 -24.53
CA ALA A 47 -12.75 71.47 -25.15
C ALA A 47 -12.05 71.78 -26.50
N GLY A 48 -12.60 72.72 -27.30
CA GLY A 48 -11.88 73.38 -28.41
C GLY A 48 -12.75 74.15 -29.43
N GLU A 49 -12.35 75.39 -29.77
CA GLU A 49 -12.97 76.25 -30.80
C GLU A 49 -12.67 75.73 -32.24
N SER A 50 -13.46 75.97 -33.30
CA SER A 50 -13.69 77.32 -33.87
C SER A 50 -14.54 77.35 -35.18
N LYS A 51 -15.16 78.51 -35.41
CA LYS A 51 -15.61 79.18 -36.67
C LYS A 51 -15.94 78.40 -37.97
N ALA A 52 -17.22 78.52 -38.34
CA ALA A 52 -17.75 79.07 -39.62
C ALA A 52 -17.53 78.33 -40.97
N ALA A 53 -18.66 78.02 -41.62
CA ALA A 53 -18.79 77.86 -43.07
C ALA A 53 -19.56 79.05 -43.68
N ALA A 54 -19.39 79.33 -44.98
CA ALA A 54 -19.95 80.51 -45.66
C ALA A 54 -20.34 80.22 -47.13
N ALA A 55 -21.14 81.15 -47.71
CA ALA A 55 -21.62 81.17 -49.11
C ALA A 55 -22.62 80.04 -49.48
N SER A 56 -23.57 80.22 -50.40
CA SER A 56 -24.12 81.40 -51.13
C SER A 56 -25.51 81.00 -51.67
N ASP A 57 -26.57 81.80 -51.54
CA ASP A 57 -27.07 82.80 -52.53
C ASP A 57 -27.66 82.15 -53.82
N PRO A 58 -28.61 82.73 -54.60
CA PRO A 58 -28.95 84.15 -54.64
C PRO A 58 -30.43 84.59 -54.82
N LYS A 59 -30.69 85.88 -54.54
CA LYS A 59 -31.55 86.84 -55.32
C LYS A 59 -33.05 86.52 -55.59
N GLU A 60 -33.94 87.49 -55.80
CA GLU A 60 -34.00 88.93 -55.49
C GLU A 60 -35.47 89.39 -55.59
N MET A 61 -35.97 90.28 -54.71
CA MET A 61 -36.76 91.47 -55.11
C MET A 61 -37.09 92.39 -53.92
N LYS A 62 -37.42 93.65 -54.23
CA LYS A 62 -37.58 94.76 -53.29
C LYS A 62 -38.84 95.57 -53.58
N ARG A 63 -39.55 96.06 -52.54
CA ARG A 63 -40.10 97.43 -52.39
C ARG A 63 -40.71 97.57 -50.98
N ARG A 64 -40.31 98.56 -50.16
CA ARG A 64 -40.72 100.00 -50.16
C ARG A 64 -42.22 100.16 -49.78
N THR A 65 -42.64 101.10 -48.92
CA THR A 65 -41.93 102.19 -48.21
C THR A 65 -42.78 102.73 -47.05
N ARG A 66 -42.16 103.30 -46.01
CA ARG A 66 -42.55 104.64 -45.51
C ARG A 66 -41.40 105.32 -44.76
N LYS A 67 -41.18 106.61 -45.00
CA LYS A 67 -40.33 107.51 -44.21
C LYS A 67 -40.76 108.95 -44.49
N GLU A 68 -41.49 109.56 -43.56
CA GLU A 68 -41.99 110.93 -43.68
C GLU A 68 -41.83 111.65 -42.35
N THR A 69 -41.36 112.89 -42.39
CA THR A 69 -41.13 113.76 -41.23
C THR A 69 -41.29 115.21 -41.65
N SER A 70 -42.30 115.93 -41.14
CA SER A 70 -42.16 117.32 -40.67
C SER A 70 -43.48 117.93 -40.14
N SER A 71 -43.29 118.80 -39.14
CA SER A 71 -44.05 120.00 -38.77
C SER A 71 -45.52 120.26 -39.21
N SER A 72 -46.29 120.68 -38.20
CA SER A 72 -47.21 121.85 -38.18
C SER A 72 -48.71 121.59 -38.04
N GLN A 73 -49.27 122.30 -37.06
CA GLN A 73 -50.69 122.54 -36.73
C GLN A 73 -51.27 123.70 -37.59
N PRO A 74 -52.56 124.14 -37.47
CA PRO A 74 -53.53 123.94 -36.36
C PRO A 74 -55.02 123.69 -36.74
N VAL A 75 -55.88 123.86 -35.72
CA VAL A 75 -57.36 124.09 -35.73
C VAL A 75 -58.24 122.87 -35.41
N SER A 76 -59.33 123.13 -34.68
CA SER A 76 -60.12 122.18 -33.90
C SER A 76 -61.58 122.06 -34.38
N ARG A 77 -62.24 120.95 -34.01
CA ARG A 77 -63.67 120.96 -33.60
C ARG A 77 -63.99 119.77 -32.68
N PHE A 78 -65.04 119.95 -31.87
CA PHE A 78 -65.46 118.98 -30.85
C PHE A 78 -66.26 117.80 -31.44
N GLY A 79 -66.13 116.65 -30.78
CA GLY A 79 -67.05 115.52 -30.82
C GLY A 79 -66.82 114.67 -29.57
N LYS A 80 -67.86 114.44 -28.76
CA LYS A 80 -67.78 113.59 -27.56
C LYS A 80 -68.26 112.18 -27.89
N GLU A 81 -67.53 111.17 -27.42
CA GLU A 81 -68.12 109.93 -26.94
C GLU A 81 -67.56 109.64 -25.54
N GLU A 82 -68.40 109.13 -24.65
CA GLU A 82 -68.14 109.12 -23.21
C GLU A 82 -67.67 107.73 -22.76
N THR A 83 -66.52 107.65 -22.07
CA THR A 83 -65.94 106.39 -21.59
C THR A 83 -66.22 106.20 -20.10
N GLU A 84 -67.20 105.36 -19.78
CA GLU A 84 -67.57 105.04 -18.40
C GLU A 84 -66.48 104.20 -17.72
N PHE A 85 -66.02 104.63 -16.54
CA PHE A 85 -64.79 104.14 -15.93
C PHE A 85 -65.08 103.25 -14.70
N ASP A 86 -65.28 101.94 -14.91
CA ASP A 86 -65.61 100.96 -13.83
C ASP A 86 -64.59 101.01 -12.66
N PRO A 87 -64.99 101.51 -11.46
CA PRO A 87 -64.09 101.62 -10.31
C PRO A 87 -63.75 100.25 -9.69
N THR A 88 -64.45 99.17 -10.06
CA THR A 88 -64.22 97.82 -9.55
C THR A 88 -63.12 97.07 -10.31
N TYR A 89 -62.79 97.49 -11.53
CA TYR A 89 -61.86 96.81 -12.43
C TYR A 89 -60.50 96.49 -11.78
N ARG A 90 -59.85 97.47 -11.12
CA ARG A 90 -58.55 97.27 -10.46
C ARG A 90 -58.60 96.27 -9.30
N LYS A 91 -59.70 96.18 -8.55
CA LYS A 91 -59.88 95.18 -7.48
C LYS A 91 -60.11 93.78 -8.06
N ARG A 92 -60.87 93.66 -9.15
CA ARG A 92 -61.05 92.39 -9.89
C ARG A 92 -59.77 91.92 -10.57
N GLN A 93 -58.98 92.81 -11.19
CA GLN A 93 -57.66 92.49 -11.75
C GLN A 93 -56.69 91.97 -10.68
N ARG A 94 -56.54 92.65 -9.54
CA ARG A 94 -55.65 92.16 -8.46
C ARG A 94 -56.05 90.76 -7.96
N LYS A 95 -57.34 90.45 -7.88
CA LYS A 95 -57.82 89.08 -7.57
C LYS A 95 -57.50 88.08 -8.70
N LYS A 96 -57.62 88.45 -9.98
CA LYS A 96 -57.19 87.59 -11.11
C LYS A 96 -55.69 87.31 -11.08
N TYR A 97 -54.83 88.33 -10.91
CA TYR A 97 -53.39 88.13 -10.81
C TYR A 97 -52.98 87.32 -9.57
N ALA A 98 -53.66 87.50 -8.43
CA ALA A 98 -53.44 86.67 -7.25
C ALA A 98 -53.85 85.20 -7.46
N LEU A 99 -54.96 84.93 -8.16
CA LEU A 99 -55.36 83.58 -8.55
C LEU A 99 -54.38 82.93 -9.54
N ILE A 100 -53.90 83.70 -10.53
CA ILE A 100 -52.87 83.22 -11.48
C ILE A 100 -51.56 82.92 -10.73
N ALA A 101 -51.10 83.79 -9.84
CA ALA A 101 -49.92 83.56 -9.01
C ALA A 101 -50.09 82.33 -8.10
N GLY A 102 -51.26 82.16 -7.46
CA GLY A 102 -51.60 80.98 -6.68
C GLY A 102 -51.60 79.69 -7.50
N ALA A 103 -52.18 79.71 -8.71
CA ALA A 103 -52.17 78.58 -9.63
C ALA A 103 -50.76 78.23 -10.12
N VAL A 104 -49.91 79.23 -10.37
CA VAL A 104 -48.49 79.05 -10.71
C VAL A 104 -47.72 78.47 -9.53
N ILE A 105 -47.95 78.93 -8.29
CA ILE A 105 -47.33 78.35 -7.08
C ILE A 105 -47.77 76.88 -6.90
N VAL A 106 -49.05 76.56 -7.12
CA VAL A 106 -49.56 75.18 -7.08
C VAL A 106 -48.96 74.32 -8.20
N LEU A 107 -48.82 74.84 -9.42
CA LEU A 107 -48.13 74.12 -10.51
C LEU A 107 -46.64 73.91 -10.22
N ILE A 108 -45.94 74.87 -9.61
CA ILE A 108 -44.56 74.72 -9.17
C ILE A 108 -44.45 73.68 -8.05
N ALA A 109 -45.39 73.67 -7.09
CA ALA A 109 -45.44 72.66 -6.03
C ALA A 109 -45.70 71.25 -6.60
N ILE A 110 -46.66 71.09 -7.51
CA ILE A 110 -46.95 69.82 -8.19
C ILE A 110 -45.74 69.38 -9.02
N SER A 111 -45.14 70.29 -9.80
CA SER A 111 -43.93 70.03 -10.59
C SER A 111 -42.74 69.62 -9.70
N SER A 112 -42.56 70.27 -8.55
CA SER A 112 -41.54 69.92 -7.56
C SER A 112 -41.77 68.54 -6.94
N VAL A 113 -43.03 68.19 -6.61
CA VAL A 113 -43.39 66.85 -6.10
C VAL A 113 -43.18 65.78 -7.18
N VAL A 114 -43.60 66.01 -8.42
CA VAL A 114 -43.36 65.09 -9.55
C VAL A 114 -41.86 64.94 -9.83
N TYR A 115 -41.09 66.03 -9.84
CA TYR A 115 -39.63 65.99 -9.97
C TYR A 115 -38.98 65.22 -8.82
N TYR A 116 -39.45 65.40 -7.57
CA TYR A 116 -38.96 64.65 -6.41
C TYR A 116 -39.23 63.15 -6.54
N GLN A 117 -40.42 62.76 -7.02
CA GLN A 117 -40.79 61.37 -7.32
C GLN A 117 -40.01 60.76 -8.48
N LEU A 118 -39.68 61.53 -9.52
CA LEU A 118 -38.86 61.07 -10.65
C LEU A 118 -37.37 60.94 -10.29
N THR A 119 -36.88 61.72 -9.32
CA THR A 119 -35.47 61.74 -8.92
C THR A 119 -35.13 60.89 -7.71
N HIS A 120 -36.12 60.35 -6.98
CA HIS A 120 -35.90 59.57 -5.76
C HIS A 120 -36.71 58.27 -5.75
N VAL A 121 -36.04 57.18 -5.35
CA VAL A 121 -36.56 55.81 -5.31
C VAL A 121 -36.62 55.34 -3.86
N LYS A 122 -37.64 54.57 -3.49
CA LYS A 122 -37.67 53.85 -2.20
C LYS A 122 -36.63 52.73 -2.21
N VAL A 123 -35.76 52.67 -1.21
CA VAL A 123 -34.85 51.54 -1.02
C VAL A 123 -35.65 50.35 -0.44
N PRO A 124 -35.68 49.17 -1.09
CA PRO A 124 -36.23 47.95 -0.49
C PRO A 124 -35.51 47.56 0.80
N ASP A 125 -36.11 46.65 1.56
CA ASP A 125 -35.34 45.86 2.52
C ASP A 125 -34.53 44.79 1.78
N PHE A 126 -33.21 44.80 2.00
CA PHE A 126 -32.26 43.80 1.52
C PHE A 126 -31.67 42.95 2.65
N ALA A 127 -32.03 43.18 3.92
CA ALA A 127 -31.52 42.39 5.03
C ALA A 127 -31.84 40.89 4.84
N LYS A 128 -30.82 40.04 5.00
CA LYS A 128 -30.86 38.57 4.81
C LYS A 128 -31.22 38.10 3.38
N LYS A 129 -31.32 39.00 2.39
CA LYS A 129 -31.48 38.69 0.96
C LYS A 129 -30.12 38.54 0.26
N ASP A 130 -30.13 37.99 -0.95
CA ASP A 130 -28.92 37.82 -1.75
C ASP A 130 -28.37 39.16 -2.27
N LEU A 131 -27.05 39.31 -2.27
CA LEU A 131 -26.35 40.50 -2.79
C LEU A 131 -26.67 40.78 -4.28
N SER A 132 -27.03 39.75 -5.04
CA SER A 132 -27.44 39.84 -6.45
C SER A 132 -28.76 40.60 -6.60
N GLU A 133 -29.74 40.40 -5.71
CA GLU A 133 -31.02 41.12 -5.74
C GLU A 133 -30.80 42.64 -5.59
N ALA A 134 -29.94 43.04 -4.64
CA ALA A 134 -29.60 44.45 -4.43
C ALA A 134 -28.86 45.05 -5.63
N ARG A 135 -27.99 44.28 -6.29
CA ARG A 135 -27.30 44.69 -7.53
C ARG A 135 -28.28 44.89 -8.67
N THR A 136 -29.20 43.95 -8.91
CA THR A 136 -30.23 44.04 -9.95
C THR A 136 -31.11 45.27 -9.74
N TRP A 137 -31.66 45.45 -8.53
CA TRP A 137 -32.45 46.64 -8.19
C TRP A 137 -31.66 47.94 -8.39
N GLY A 138 -30.38 47.96 -8.01
CA GLY A 138 -29.50 49.11 -8.22
C GLY A 138 -29.32 49.47 -9.71
N MET A 139 -29.22 48.47 -10.58
CA MET A 139 -29.17 48.68 -12.04
C MET A 139 -30.51 49.19 -12.59
N GLU A 140 -31.63 48.56 -12.21
CA GLU A 140 -32.98 48.93 -12.66
C GLU A 140 -33.35 50.37 -12.26
N GLU A 141 -33.05 50.76 -11.02
CA GLU A 141 -33.46 52.04 -10.47
C GLU A 141 -32.39 53.14 -10.59
N GLY A 142 -31.20 52.83 -11.13
CA GLY A 142 -30.12 53.79 -11.34
C GLY A 142 -29.46 54.24 -10.03
N VAL A 143 -29.22 53.31 -9.11
CA VAL A 143 -28.58 53.51 -7.80
C VAL A 143 -27.31 52.66 -7.73
N ALA A 144 -26.15 53.29 -7.58
CA ALA A 144 -24.89 52.56 -7.54
C ALA A 144 -24.77 51.75 -6.23
N ILE A 145 -24.48 50.45 -6.32
CA ILE A 145 -24.30 49.61 -5.14
C ILE A 145 -22.81 49.49 -4.80
N LYS A 146 -22.39 50.05 -3.66
CA LYS A 146 -21.09 49.75 -3.05
C LYS A 146 -21.26 48.57 -2.10
N VAL A 147 -20.40 47.57 -2.24
CA VAL A 147 -20.37 46.40 -1.37
C VAL A 147 -19.18 46.51 -0.44
N ASP A 148 -19.44 46.60 0.86
CA ASP A 148 -18.46 46.33 1.91
C ASP A 148 -18.65 44.89 2.41
N GLN A 149 -17.58 44.22 2.83
CA GLN A 149 -17.61 42.82 3.27
C GLN A 149 -17.28 42.73 4.76
N VAL A 150 -18.03 41.90 5.49
CA VAL A 150 -17.90 41.71 6.95
C VAL A 150 -18.18 40.24 7.29
N TYR A 151 -17.50 39.67 8.27
CA TYR A 151 -17.84 38.34 8.81
C TYR A 151 -19.08 38.42 9.71
N ASP A 152 -20.01 37.48 9.54
CA ASP A 152 -21.25 37.39 10.31
C ASP A 152 -21.58 35.91 10.56
N PHE A 153 -21.81 35.55 11.82
CA PHE A 153 -22.07 34.17 12.20
C PHE A 153 -23.50 33.71 11.87
N GLU A 154 -24.49 34.60 11.92
CA GLU A 154 -25.89 34.26 11.61
C GLU A 154 -26.11 34.21 10.10
N VAL A 155 -25.69 35.28 9.40
CA VAL A 155 -26.01 35.55 8.00
C VAL A 155 -25.08 34.77 7.06
N GLU A 156 -25.65 33.92 6.21
CA GLU A 156 -24.92 33.14 5.19
C GLU A 156 -24.10 34.04 4.23
N THR A 157 -22.99 33.51 3.73
CA THR A 157 -22.10 34.17 2.77
C THR A 157 -22.85 34.69 1.54
N ASN A 158 -22.48 35.88 1.06
CA ASN A 158 -23.13 36.63 -0.02
C ASN A 158 -24.54 37.18 0.27
N ARG A 159 -25.13 36.96 1.45
CA ARG A 159 -26.34 37.70 1.88
C ARG A 159 -25.98 39.05 2.50
N ILE A 160 -26.91 40.00 2.47
CA ILE A 160 -26.71 41.34 3.04
C ILE A 160 -27.05 41.36 4.54
N VAL A 161 -26.08 41.76 5.36
CA VAL A 161 -26.20 41.95 6.81
C VAL A 161 -26.90 43.27 7.13
N SER A 162 -26.53 44.35 6.43
CA SER A 162 -27.10 45.69 6.64
C SER A 162 -26.89 46.63 5.45
N GLN A 163 -27.70 47.68 5.39
CA GLN A 163 -27.72 48.69 4.32
C GLN A 163 -27.62 50.11 4.91
N SER A 164 -26.89 51.01 4.24
CA SER A 164 -26.59 52.36 4.73
C SER A 164 -27.78 53.33 4.71
N VAL A 165 -28.86 52.96 4.01
CA VAL A 165 -30.15 53.66 3.97
C VAL A 165 -31.21 52.64 4.35
N ALA A 166 -31.97 52.88 5.41
CA ALA A 166 -32.96 51.93 5.91
C ALA A 166 -34.07 51.68 4.88
N ALA A 167 -34.75 50.54 5.01
CA ALA A 167 -35.88 50.17 4.16
C ALA A 167 -36.96 51.28 4.10
N ASP A 168 -37.66 51.36 2.97
CA ASP A 168 -38.67 52.36 2.62
C ASP A 168 -38.21 53.84 2.56
N GLN A 169 -36.99 54.17 3.00
CA GLN A 169 -36.42 55.50 2.84
C GLN A 169 -36.11 55.80 1.36
N LYS A 170 -36.06 57.09 1.01
CA LYS A 170 -35.85 57.54 -0.37
C LYS A 170 -34.39 57.91 -0.65
N ILE A 171 -33.77 57.21 -1.60
CA ILE A 171 -32.45 57.56 -2.15
C ILE A 171 -32.62 58.28 -3.50
N LYS A 172 -31.75 59.26 -3.79
CA LYS A 172 -31.74 59.95 -5.09
C LYS A 172 -31.10 59.04 -6.15
N LYS A 173 -31.69 58.95 -7.34
CA LYS A 173 -31.05 58.31 -8.51
C LYS A 173 -29.66 58.94 -8.78
N GLY A 174 -28.69 58.11 -9.13
CA GLY A 174 -27.27 58.48 -9.27
C GLY A 174 -26.48 58.61 -7.97
N LYS A 175 -27.06 58.31 -6.79
CA LYS A 175 -26.29 58.14 -5.54
C LYS A 175 -25.88 56.69 -5.30
N THR A 176 -24.92 56.52 -4.40
CA THR A 176 -24.45 55.22 -3.94
C THR A 176 -25.22 54.74 -2.70
N LEU A 177 -25.77 53.53 -2.75
CA LEU A 177 -26.19 52.76 -1.58
C LEU A 177 -25.01 51.88 -1.15
N THR A 178 -24.65 51.88 0.13
CA THR A 178 -23.61 50.96 0.64
C THR A 178 -24.29 49.81 1.37
N VAL A 179 -23.99 48.58 0.97
CA VAL A 179 -24.47 47.35 1.61
C VAL A 179 -23.30 46.58 2.21
N LYS A 180 -23.48 46.04 3.41
CA LYS A 180 -22.55 45.12 4.04
C LYS A 180 -22.97 43.69 3.72
N ALA A 181 -22.20 43.00 2.89
CA ALA A 181 -22.41 41.59 2.59
C ALA A 181 -21.65 40.71 3.59
N SER A 182 -22.27 39.60 3.98
CA SER A 182 -21.64 38.59 4.82
C SER A 182 -20.58 37.80 4.04
N LEU A 183 -19.42 37.60 4.66
CA LEU A 183 -18.43 36.60 4.25
C LEU A 183 -18.73 35.21 4.85
N GLY A 184 -19.77 35.10 5.67
CA GLY A 184 -20.01 33.98 6.57
C GLY A 184 -19.25 34.14 7.90
N PRO A 185 -19.17 33.07 8.70
CA PRO A 185 -18.44 33.04 9.97
C PRO A 185 -16.95 33.40 9.82
N ASP A 186 -16.36 33.98 10.85
CA ASP A 186 -14.94 34.37 10.83
C ASP A 186 -14.02 33.13 10.76
N PRO A 187 -13.10 33.03 9.79
CA PRO A 187 -12.17 31.90 9.66
C PRO A 187 -11.08 31.86 10.75
N GLU A 188 -10.72 33.00 11.35
CA GLU A 188 -9.67 33.11 12.37
C GLU A 188 -10.20 33.00 13.81
N GLU A 189 -11.52 33.01 14.01
CA GLU A 189 -12.16 32.80 15.30
C GLU A 189 -11.84 31.41 15.87
N MET A 190 -11.48 31.38 17.16
CA MET A 190 -11.15 30.16 17.89
C MET A 190 -12.42 29.49 18.42
N ILE A 191 -12.53 28.17 18.25
CA ILE A 191 -13.67 27.36 18.67
C ILE A 191 -13.18 26.31 19.66
N GLU A 192 -13.80 26.26 20.84
CA GLU A 192 -13.53 25.19 21.81
C GLU A 192 -14.08 23.84 21.29
N LEU A 193 -13.17 22.91 20.97
CA LEU A 193 -13.53 21.57 20.55
C LEU A 193 -14.10 20.76 21.74
N PRO A 194 -15.26 20.08 21.60
CA PRO A 194 -15.76 19.16 22.61
C PRO A 194 -14.94 17.86 22.62
N ASP A 195 -15.10 17.06 23.67
CA ASP A 195 -14.53 15.72 23.71
C ASP A 195 -15.34 14.78 22.80
N PHE A 196 -14.91 14.68 21.54
CA PHE A 196 -15.49 13.77 20.54
C PHE A 196 -15.41 12.28 20.92
N SER A 197 -14.62 11.88 21.93
CA SER A 197 -14.66 10.50 22.44
C SER A 197 -15.89 10.21 23.30
N SER A 198 -16.57 11.26 23.78
CA SER A 198 -17.82 11.19 24.56
C SER A 198 -19.10 11.40 23.73
N LEU A 199 -18.97 11.73 22.44
CA LEU A 199 -20.09 12.05 21.55
C LEU A 199 -20.40 10.90 20.58
N THR A 200 -21.66 10.82 20.15
CA THR A 200 -22.06 10.00 19.00
C THR A 200 -21.73 10.70 17.68
N THR A 201 -21.69 9.95 16.58
CA THR A 201 -21.57 10.50 15.21
C THR A 201 -22.62 11.58 14.92
N GLU A 202 -23.86 11.35 15.34
CA GLU A 202 -24.97 12.29 15.19
C GLU A 202 -24.75 13.58 16.00
N ALA A 203 -24.42 13.47 17.29
CA ALA A 203 -24.18 14.63 18.16
C ALA A 203 -22.95 15.44 17.73
N ALA A 204 -21.91 14.78 17.23
CA ALA A 204 -20.74 15.44 16.65
C ALA A 204 -21.10 16.20 15.35
N LYS A 205 -21.96 15.64 14.49
CA LYS A 205 -22.47 16.31 13.30
C LYS A 205 -23.34 17.53 13.64
N GLU A 206 -24.26 17.40 14.58
CA GLU A 206 -25.07 18.52 15.09
C GLU A 206 -24.19 19.64 15.65
N TRP A 207 -23.12 19.30 16.38
CA TRP A 207 -22.16 20.29 16.90
C TRP A 207 -21.40 21.01 15.77
N ILE A 208 -20.95 20.28 14.73
CA ILE A 208 -20.28 20.87 13.56
C ILE A 208 -21.21 21.84 12.82
N GLU A 209 -22.46 21.45 12.57
CA GLU A 209 -23.47 22.30 11.93
C GLU A 209 -23.77 23.55 12.80
N LYS A 210 -23.95 23.36 14.11
CA LYS A 210 -24.21 24.43 15.08
C LYS A 210 -23.07 25.46 15.18
N GLN A 211 -21.81 25.03 15.04
CA GLN A 211 -20.63 25.93 15.07
C GLN A 211 -20.18 26.42 13.69
N LYS A 212 -20.87 25.98 12.62
CA LYS A 212 -20.50 26.19 11.21
C LYS A 212 -19.03 25.81 10.95
N ALA A 213 -18.62 24.67 11.52
CA ALA A 213 -17.23 24.19 11.53
C ALA A 213 -16.95 23.24 10.34
N GLU A 214 -17.33 23.65 9.12
CA GLU A 214 -17.38 22.81 7.90
C GLU A 214 -16.04 22.18 7.49
N ASN A 215 -14.91 22.67 8.01
CA ASN A 215 -13.59 22.08 7.81
C ASN A 215 -13.33 20.80 8.63
N ILE A 216 -14.28 20.38 9.47
CA ILE A 216 -14.21 19.14 10.26
C ILE A 216 -14.88 17.99 9.48
N SER A 217 -14.09 16.98 9.13
CA SER A 217 -14.54 15.80 8.38
C SER A 217 -14.84 14.64 9.33
N LEU A 218 -16.11 14.22 9.42
CA LEU A 218 -16.47 12.94 10.02
C LEU A 218 -16.18 11.80 9.03
N ILE A 219 -15.40 10.81 9.47
CA ILE A 219 -15.01 9.64 8.68
C ILE A 219 -15.40 8.38 9.45
N GLU A 220 -16.19 7.52 8.83
CA GLU A 220 -16.59 6.23 9.41
C GLU A 220 -15.76 5.10 8.78
N GLN A 221 -14.99 4.37 9.58
CA GLN A 221 -14.13 3.26 9.13
C GLN A 221 -14.41 1.98 9.92
N TYR A 222 -14.16 0.79 9.36
CA TYR A 222 -14.25 -0.46 10.11
C TYR A 222 -13.05 -0.62 11.05
N ASP A 223 -13.29 -1.15 12.25
CA ASP A 223 -12.26 -1.51 13.22
C ASP A 223 -12.67 -2.79 13.98
N ASP A 224 -11.79 -3.79 14.00
CA ASP A 224 -12.06 -5.10 14.62
C ASP A 224 -12.07 -5.08 16.16
N LYS A 225 -11.69 -3.97 16.80
CA LYS A 225 -11.56 -3.81 18.26
C LYS A 225 -12.50 -2.76 18.85
N VAL A 226 -12.94 -1.78 18.07
CA VAL A 226 -13.76 -0.65 18.53
C VAL A 226 -15.21 -0.84 18.08
N GLU A 227 -16.17 -0.82 19.02
CA GLU A 227 -17.59 -1.03 18.73
C GLU A 227 -18.19 0.04 17.79
N ALA A 228 -19.26 -0.32 17.07
CA ALA A 228 -19.88 0.57 16.09
C ALA A 228 -20.44 1.85 16.75
N GLY A 229 -20.21 3.00 16.12
CA GLY A 229 -20.56 4.33 16.63
C GLY A 229 -19.54 4.95 17.58
N VAL A 230 -18.53 4.21 18.04
CA VAL A 230 -17.52 4.70 19.00
C VAL A 230 -16.35 5.38 18.28
N PHE A 231 -15.82 6.44 18.90
CA PHE A 231 -14.64 7.18 18.44
C PHE A 231 -13.38 6.29 18.41
N ILE A 232 -12.59 6.39 17.34
CA ILE A 232 -11.29 5.72 17.19
C ILE A 232 -10.14 6.71 17.39
N LYS A 233 -10.14 7.82 16.65
CA LYS A 233 -9.09 8.85 16.70
C LYS A 233 -9.57 10.18 16.11
N GLN A 234 -8.83 11.24 16.42
CA GLN A 234 -8.89 12.51 15.69
C GLN A 234 -7.50 12.85 15.14
N GLU A 235 -7.42 13.43 13.95
CA GLU A 235 -6.16 13.80 13.30
C GLU A 235 -6.29 15.17 12.64
N ALA A 236 -5.54 16.15 13.13
CA ALA A 236 -5.47 17.49 12.54
C ALA A 236 -4.62 17.46 11.26
N ALA A 237 -4.97 18.29 10.28
CA ALA A 237 -4.25 18.35 9.00
C ALA A 237 -2.80 18.86 9.15
N ASN A 238 -2.51 19.61 10.21
CA ASN A 238 -1.15 19.90 10.66
C ASN A 238 -0.91 19.25 12.05
N LYS A 239 0.17 18.47 12.18
CA LYS A 239 0.51 17.75 13.41
C LYS A 239 1.08 18.65 14.52
N GLU A 240 1.47 19.88 14.18
CA GLU A 240 1.94 20.90 15.13
C GLU A 240 0.82 21.84 15.62
N GLN A 241 -0.43 21.63 15.17
CA GLN A 241 -1.56 22.47 15.54
C GLN A 241 -2.04 22.17 16.97
N ASP A 242 -2.09 23.19 17.83
CA ASP A 242 -2.70 23.06 19.16
C ASP A 242 -4.23 23.02 19.04
N LEU A 243 -4.81 21.86 19.35
CA LEU A 243 -6.26 21.62 19.36
C LEU A 243 -7.01 22.48 20.38
N LYS A 244 -6.31 23.08 21.37
CA LYS A 244 -6.90 24.04 22.33
C LYS A 244 -7.07 25.45 21.75
N ALA A 245 -6.37 25.75 20.66
CA ALA A 245 -6.42 27.03 19.94
C ALA A 245 -6.97 26.85 18.51
N TYR A 246 -7.81 25.83 18.32
CA TYR A 246 -8.41 25.47 17.03
C TYR A 246 -9.21 26.62 16.43
N LYS A 247 -8.92 26.99 15.18
CA LYS A 247 -9.64 28.03 14.43
C LYS A 247 -10.61 27.44 13.42
N ARG A 248 -11.70 28.16 13.11
CA ARG A 248 -12.75 27.69 12.17
C ARG A 248 -12.20 27.29 10.79
N LYS A 249 -11.12 27.93 10.32
CA LYS A 249 -10.42 27.61 9.06
C LYS A 249 -9.60 26.31 9.07
N ASP A 250 -9.20 25.85 10.25
CA ASP A 250 -8.29 24.72 10.38
C ASP A 250 -9.04 23.41 10.05
N ARG A 251 -8.32 22.32 9.78
CA ARG A 251 -8.92 21.06 9.32
C ARG A 251 -8.65 19.93 10.29
N LEU A 252 -9.72 19.23 10.68
CA LEU A 252 -9.70 18.09 11.60
C LEU A 252 -10.47 16.92 10.98
N SER A 253 -9.87 15.74 10.96
CA SER A 253 -10.54 14.50 10.58
C SER A 253 -10.84 13.68 11.83
N ILE A 254 -12.12 13.36 12.06
CA ILE A 254 -12.60 12.61 13.21
C ILE A 254 -13.07 11.23 12.74
N TYR A 255 -12.48 10.19 13.30
CA TYR A 255 -12.69 8.81 12.86
C TYR A 255 -13.56 8.06 13.86
N TYR A 256 -14.73 7.61 13.42
CA TYR A 256 -15.62 6.74 14.18
C TYR A 256 -15.62 5.32 13.60
N SER A 257 -15.89 4.34 14.44
CA SER A 257 -15.95 2.94 14.05
C SER A 257 -17.31 2.58 13.44
N LYS A 258 -17.31 1.82 12.35
CA LYS A 258 -18.45 1.04 11.86
C LYS A 258 -18.58 -0.32 12.56
N GLY A 259 -17.75 -0.58 13.56
CA GLY A 259 -17.52 -1.89 14.16
C GLY A 259 -16.63 -2.76 13.27
N LYS A 260 -16.57 -4.04 13.63
CA LYS A 260 -15.91 -5.08 12.86
C LYS A 260 -16.48 -5.19 11.45
N GLU A 261 -15.62 -5.39 10.46
CA GLU A 261 -16.04 -5.59 9.07
C GLU A 261 -16.72 -6.96 8.90
N VAL A 262 -18.06 -6.97 8.86
CA VAL A 262 -18.86 -8.21 8.67
C VAL A 262 -19.05 -8.46 7.18
N PHE A 263 -18.32 -9.43 6.65
CA PHE A 263 -18.52 -9.93 5.30
C PHE A 263 -19.67 -10.95 5.24
N GLU A 264 -20.50 -10.87 4.20
CA GLU A 264 -21.54 -11.87 3.95
C GLU A 264 -20.95 -13.22 3.54
N LYS A 265 -21.59 -14.32 3.97
CA LYS A 265 -21.21 -15.69 3.59
C LYS A 265 -21.77 -16.06 2.23
N ASN A 266 -21.15 -15.52 1.17
CA ASN A 266 -21.57 -15.69 -0.22
C ASN A 266 -20.59 -16.51 -1.09
N ILE A 267 -19.40 -16.85 -0.59
CA ILE A 267 -18.42 -17.68 -1.31
C ILE A 267 -18.76 -19.15 -1.08
N GLU A 268 -19.26 -19.85 -2.10
CA GLU A 268 -19.53 -21.28 -2.03
C GLU A 268 -18.23 -22.09 -2.19
N VAL A 269 -17.95 -22.97 -1.23
CA VAL A 269 -16.73 -23.75 -1.17
C VAL A 269 -16.70 -24.81 -2.26
N THR A 270 -15.75 -24.67 -3.18
CA THR A 270 -15.48 -25.65 -4.24
C THR A 270 -14.78 -26.89 -3.67
N ASP A 271 -14.87 -28.01 -4.39
CA ASP A 271 -14.24 -29.28 -4.03
C ASP A 271 -12.85 -29.39 -4.67
N PHE A 272 -11.84 -29.50 -3.81
CA PHE A 272 -10.43 -29.68 -4.16
C PHE A 272 -9.92 -31.08 -3.80
N THR A 273 -10.75 -31.94 -3.21
CA THR A 273 -10.36 -33.31 -2.84
C THR A 273 -9.83 -34.06 -4.06
N GLY A 274 -8.62 -34.61 -3.99
CA GLY A 274 -7.97 -35.28 -5.13
C GLY A 274 -7.39 -34.34 -6.20
N LYS A 275 -7.38 -33.01 -5.98
CA LYS A 275 -6.75 -32.00 -6.86
C LYS A 275 -5.41 -31.53 -6.31
N ASN A 276 -4.60 -30.88 -7.14
CA ASN A 276 -3.33 -30.31 -6.71
C ASN A 276 -3.56 -29.11 -5.75
N LYS A 277 -2.73 -29.00 -4.70
CA LYS A 277 -2.82 -27.92 -3.69
C LYS A 277 -2.84 -26.50 -4.30
N GLY A 278 -2.16 -26.29 -5.43
CA GLY A 278 -2.13 -25.01 -6.13
C GLY A 278 -3.50 -24.52 -6.59
N GLU A 279 -4.40 -25.41 -7.02
CA GLU A 279 -5.77 -25.03 -7.41
C GLU A 279 -6.55 -24.45 -6.21
N ALA A 280 -6.40 -25.07 -5.04
CA ALA A 280 -7.05 -24.65 -3.80
C ALA A 280 -6.48 -23.31 -3.30
N GLN A 281 -5.16 -23.12 -3.42
CA GLN A 281 -4.47 -21.88 -3.07
C GLN A 281 -4.86 -20.71 -3.99
N GLU A 282 -4.92 -20.94 -5.31
CA GLU A 282 -5.36 -19.92 -6.28
C GLU A 282 -6.83 -19.55 -6.09
N TRP A 283 -7.71 -20.53 -5.86
CA TRP A 283 -9.11 -20.27 -5.56
C TRP A 283 -9.28 -19.49 -4.25
N ALA A 284 -8.56 -19.85 -3.18
CA ALA A 284 -8.61 -19.11 -1.92
C ALA A 284 -8.14 -17.66 -2.09
N LYS A 285 -7.05 -17.45 -2.83
CA LYS A 285 -6.52 -16.12 -3.18
C LYS A 285 -7.53 -15.30 -4.01
N LYS A 286 -8.19 -15.92 -5.00
CA LYS A 286 -9.20 -15.28 -5.85
C LYS A 286 -10.45 -14.83 -5.07
N ASN A 287 -10.78 -15.52 -3.97
CA ASN A 287 -11.93 -15.23 -3.13
C ASN A 287 -11.56 -14.44 -1.84
N GLU A 288 -10.33 -13.94 -1.72
CA GLU A 288 -9.84 -13.18 -0.55
C GLU A 288 -9.96 -13.96 0.78
N LEU A 289 -9.76 -15.28 0.74
CA LEU A 289 -9.80 -16.18 1.88
C LEU A 289 -8.43 -16.36 2.52
N LYS A 290 -8.39 -16.64 3.83
CA LYS A 290 -7.16 -17.01 4.55
C LYS A 290 -6.87 -18.49 4.33
N TYR A 291 -6.15 -18.79 3.26
CA TYR A 291 -5.60 -20.13 3.02
C TYR A 291 -4.63 -20.54 4.13
N LYS A 292 -4.84 -21.72 4.71
CA LYS A 292 -3.89 -22.43 5.58
C LYS A 292 -3.70 -23.83 5.02
N GLU A 293 -2.48 -24.32 5.00
CA GLU A 293 -2.19 -25.73 4.71
C GLU A 293 -1.67 -26.48 5.94
N GLU A 294 -2.08 -27.74 6.03
CA GLU A 294 -1.55 -28.74 6.95
C GLU A 294 -1.15 -29.97 6.13
N ALA A 295 -0.03 -30.59 6.48
CA ALA A 295 0.60 -31.61 5.62
C ALA A 295 0.59 -32.97 6.33
N VAL A 296 -0.07 -33.96 5.72
CA VAL A 296 -0.48 -35.22 6.34
C VAL A 296 0.00 -36.41 5.49
N PHE A 297 0.41 -37.51 6.10
CA PHE A 297 0.74 -38.74 5.37
C PHE A 297 -0.54 -39.40 4.81
N SER A 298 -0.44 -40.01 3.62
CA SER A 298 -1.55 -40.74 3.00
C SER A 298 -1.07 -41.73 1.96
N ASP A 299 -1.41 -43.01 2.14
CA ASP A 299 -0.94 -44.09 1.25
C ASP A 299 -1.67 -44.18 -0.10
N THR A 300 -2.84 -43.53 -0.19
CA THR A 300 -3.74 -43.56 -1.35
C THR A 300 -3.76 -42.27 -2.15
N VAL A 301 -3.27 -41.16 -1.59
CA VAL A 301 -3.29 -39.83 -2.21
C VAL A 301 -1.86 -39.41 -2.57
N ALA A 302 -1.62 -39.16 -3.86
CA ALA A 302 -0.31 -38.75 -4.37
C ALA A 302 0.20 -37.46 -3.71
N LEU A 303 1.53 -37.26 -3.72
CA LEU A 303 2.17 -36.10 -3.10
C LEU A 303 1.67 -34.77 -3.70
N ASP A 304 1.53 -33.73 -2.87
CA ASP A 304 1.00 -32.40 -3.22
C ASP A 304 -0.48 -32.37 -3.70
N VAL A 305 -1.20 -33.50 -3.57
CA VAL A 305 -2.64 -33.59 -3.79
C VAL A 305 -3.40 -33.41 -2.46
N VAL A 306 -4.54 -32.73 -2.50
CA VAL A 306 -5.40 -32.50 -1.34
C VAL A 306 -6.10 -33.78 -0.89
N VAL A 307 -5.88 -34.16 0.36
CA VAL A 307 -6.53 -35.30 1.05
C VAL A 307 -7.91 -34.90 1.56
N SER A 308 -8.03 -33.70 2.14
CA SER A 308 -9.30 -33.16 2.66
C SER A 308 -9.23 -31.63 2.82
N GLN A 309 -10.38 -30.99 3.03
CA GLN A 309 -10.50 -29.54 3.17
C GLN A 309 -11.54 -29.16 4.23
N GLU A 310 -11.32 -28.03 4.88
CA GLU A 310 -12.16 -27.48 5.94
C GLU A 310 -12.32 -25.96 5.73
N PRO A 311 -13.54 -25.44 5.51
CA PRO A 311 -14.80 -26.16 5.39
C PRO A 311 -14.95 -27.08 4.16
N VAL A 312 -15.94 -27.96 4.23
CA VAL A 312 -16.29 -28.91 3.17
C VAL A 312 -17.00 -28.25 1.97
N LYS A 313 -17.00 -28.94 0.83
CA LYS A 313 -17.76 -28.61 -0.39
C LYS A 313 -19.19 -28.12 -0.12
N GLY A 314 -19.62 -27.07 -0.82
CA GLY A 314 -20.99 -26.53 -0.75
C GLY A 314 -21.32 -25.74 0.51
N SER A 315 -20.41 -25.67 1.48
CA SER A 315 -20.52 -24.72 2.59
C SER A 315 -20.25 -23.28 2.12
N LYS A 316 -20.63 -22.29 2.94
CA LYS A 316 -20.47 -20.86 2.60
C LYS A 316 -19.47 -20.17 3.50
N LEU A 317 -18.45 -19.58 2.89
CA LEU A 317 -17.45 -18.72 3.51
C LEU A 317 -17.76 -17.24 3.25
N ALA A 318 -17.28 -16.39 4.14
CA ALA A 318 -17.16 -14.95 3.92
C ALA A 318 -15.71 -14.59 3.56
N LYS A 319 -15.47 -13.40 2.99
CA LYS A 319 -14.10 -12.91 2.78
C LYS A 319 -13.34 -12.87 4.11
N LYS A 320 -12.02 -13.12 4.06
CA LYS A 320 -11.13 -13.22 5.24
C LYS A 320 -11.45 -14.35 6.23
N ASP A 321 -12.45 -15.23 5.97
CA ASP A 321 -12.60 -16.50 6.71
C ASP A 321 -11.39 -17.42 6.43
N GLN A 322 -11.16 -18.39 7.32
CA GLN A 322 -10.12 -19.40 7.16
C GLN A 322 -10.58 -20.56 6.26
N PHE A 323 -9.73 -20.94 5.31
CA PHE A 323 -9.86 -22.14 4.51
C PHE A 323 -8.62 -23.01 4.72
N LEU A 324 -8.79 -24.12 5.44
CA LEU A 324 -7.76 -25.09 5.77
C LEU A 324 -7.77 -26.23 4.74
N VAL A 325 -6.61 -26.55 4.18
CA VAL A 325 -6.42 -27.63 3.21
C VAL A 325 -5.40 -28.62 3.77
N LYS A 326 -5.79 -29.90 3.85
CA LYS A 326 -4.92 -31.00 4.29
C LYS A 326 -4.33 -31.68 3.06
N VAL A 327 -3.03 -31.48 2.85
CA VAL A 327 -2.27 -31.89 1.66
C VAL A 327 -1.48 -33.16 1.95
N SER A 328 -1.42 -34.06 0.97
CA SER A 328 -0.66 -35.31 1.08
C SER A 328 0.85 -35.07 0.99
N LYS A 329 1.58 -35.57 1.99
CA LYS A 329 3.03 -35.81 1.95
C LYS A 329 3.40 -37.16 1.32
N GLY A 330 2.43 -37.85 0.72
CA GLY A 330 2.60 -39.22 0.24
C GLY A 330 2.73 -40.24 1.37
N LYS A 331 3.43 -41.33 1.09
CA LYS A 331 3.60 -42.47 2.02
C LYS A 331 4.56 -42.14 3.14
N ALA A 332 4.23 -42.58 4.36
CA ALA A 332 5.16 -42.53 5.48
C ALA A 332 6.25 -43.59 5.30
N LEU A 333 7.51 -43.17 5.35
CA LEU A 333 8.67 -44.04 5.39
C LEU A 333 9.09 -44.22 6.85
N VAL A 334 8.80 -45.40 7.41
CA VAL A 334 9.07 -45.72 8.80
C VAL A 334 10.50 -46.24 8.96
N VAL A 335 11.26 -45.68 9.91
CA VAL A 335 12.58 -46.21 10.31
C VAL A 335 12.40 -47.57 11.01
N PRO A 336 13.02 -48.66 10.52
CA PRO A 336 12.95 -49.97 11.18
C PRO A 336 13.55 -49.97 12.59
N ASP A 337 13.08 -50.89 13.43
CA ASP A 337 13.71 -51.22 14.71
C ASP A 337 14.83 -52.25 14.50
N PHE A 338 16.07 -51.79 14.38
CA PHE A 338 17.21 -52.66 14.14
C PHE A 338 17.62 -53.48 15.37
N SER A 339 17.00 -53.28 16.55
CA SER A 339 17.23 -54.17 17.70
C SER A 339 16.66 -55.59 17.48
N GLN A 340 15.74 -55.76 16.51
CA GLN A 340 15.08 -57.03 16.19
C GLN A 340 15.73 -57.79 15.03
N TYR A 341 16.81 -57.26 14.44
CA TYR A 341 17.47 -57.83 13.25
C TYR A 341 18.91 -58.27 13.58
N THR A 342 19.41 -59.31 12.91
CA THR A 342 20.84 -59.63 12.91
C THR A 342 21.61 -58.75 11.92
N ILE A 343 22.94 -58.74 12.01
CA ILE A 343 23.84 -58.02 11.08
C ILE A 343 23.48 -58.33 9.62
N GLU A 344 23.43 -59.62 9.25
CA GLU A 344 23.12 -60.08 7.90
C GLU A 344 21.73 -59.63 7.43
N GLN A 345 20.73 -59.67 8.32
CA GLN A 345 19.36 -59.25 8.00
C GLN A 345 19.25 -57.72 7.85
N ALA A 346 20.07 -56.95 8.57
CA ALA A 346 20.11 -55.50 8.48
C ALA A 346 20.90 -55.00 7.25
N GLU A 347 21.96 -55.71 6.85
CA GLU A 347 22.68 -55.46 5.60
C GLU A 347 21.85 -55.82 4.37
N GLY A 348 21.03 -56.88 4.46
CA GLY A 348 20.08 -57.30 3.43
C GLY A 348 18.71 -56.62 3.45
N LEU A 349 18.48 -55.61 4.29
CA LEU A 349 17.15 -55.00 4.45
C LEU A 349 16.84 -53.99 3.33
N GLU A 350 15.99 -54.38 2.38
CA GLU A 350 15.46 -53.47 1.35
C GLU A 350 14.56 -52.38 1.96
N SER A 351 15.16 -51.23 2.28
CA SER A 351 14.46 -50.02 2.70
C SER A 351 14.65 -48.88 1.70
N LYS A 352 13.62 -48.04 1.55
CA LYS A 352 13.74 -46.74 0.86
C LYS A 352 14.67 -45.76 1.58
N ILE A 353 14.80 -45.91 2.91
CA ILE A 353 15.70 -45.09 3.73
C ILE A 353 17.10 -45.71 3.63
N PRO A 354 18.15 -44.96 3.25
CA PRO A 354 19.49 -45.51 3.10
C PRO A 354 20.07 -45.95 4.45
N ILE A 355 20.54 -47.20 4.53
CA ILE A 355 21.10 -47.81 5.73
C ILE A 355 22.63 -47.89 5.60
N GLN A 356 23.34 -47.67 6.71
CA GLN A 356 24.77 -47.96 6.84
C GLN A 356 24.99 -48.82 8.09
N VAL A 357 25.19 -50.12 7.88
CA VAL A 357 25.59 -51.03 8.96
C VAL A 357 27.08 -50.81 9.26
N LYS A 358 27.42 -50.73 10.54
CA LYS A 358 28.79 -50.73 11.05
C LYS A 358 28.91 -51.77 12.17
N THR A 359 30.00 -52.50 12.20
CA THR A 359 30.37 -53.38 13.31
C THR A 359 31.50 -52.77 14.14
N VAL A 360 31.43 -52.93 15.46
CA VAL A 360 32.46 -52.51 16.42
C VAL A 360 32.59 -53.52 17.56
N TYR A 361 33.74 -53.58 18.23
CA TYR A 361 33.89 -54.40 19.44
C TYR A 361 33.19 -53.76 20.65
N SER A 362 32.77 -54.59 21.61
CA SER A 362 32.21 -54.17 22.90
C SER A 362 32.63 -55.15 24.00
N ASP A 363 32.98 -54.60 25.16
CA ASP A 363 33.26 -55.33 26.40
C ASP A 363 31.99 -55.91 27.05
N GLN A 364 30.87 -55.19 26.92
CA GLN A 364 29.58 -55.46 27.58
C GLN A 364 28.56 -56.19 26.69
N ILE A 365 28.55 -55.91 25.37
CA ILE A 365 27.53 -56.40 24.45
C ILE A 365 28.10 -57.55 23.63
N GLY A 366 27.50 -58.74 23.72
CA GLY A 366 27.99 -59.94 23.02
C GLY A 366 27.89 -59.85 21.49
N TYR A 367 28.68 -60.67 20.79
CA TYR A 367 28.72 -60.73 19.31
C TYR A 367 27.33 -60.82 18.67
N GLY A 368 27.13 -60.10 17.56
CA GLY A 368 25.91 -60.10 16.77
C GLY A 368 24.78 -59.20 17.30
N ASN A 369 24.85 -58.76 18.56
CA ASN A 369 23.80 -57.96 19.18
C ASN A 369 23.87 -56.48 18.77
N PHE A 370 22.71 -55.85 18.71
CA PHE A 370 22.54 -54.42 18.44
C PHE A 370 23.14 -53.55 19.55
N ILE A 371 23.78 -52.44 19.16
CA ILE A 371 24.32 -51.41 20.07
C ILE A 371 23.52 -50.11 19.96
N SER A 372 23.33 -49.59 18.75
CA SER A 372 22.63 -48.31 18.54
C SER A 372 22.22 -48.10 17.07
N GLN A 373 21.21 -47.24 16.86
CA GLN A 373 20.87 -46.67 15.55
C GLN A 373 20.82 -45.14 15.64
N SER A 374 21.15 -44.44 14.56
CA SER A 374 21.26 -42.98 14.55
C SER A 374 19.91 -42.23 14.47
N GLU A 375 18.82 -42.93 14.14
CA GLU A 375 17.48 -42.38 14.02
C GLU A 375 16.49 -43.30 14.75
N GLU A 376 15.57 -42.73 15.51
CA GLU A 376 14.65 -43.49 16.38
C GLU A 376 13.77 -44.46 15.58
N ALA A 377 13.58 -45.68 16.11
CA ALA A 377 12.71 -46.68 15.50
C ALA A 377 11.25 -46.20 15.49
N GLY A 378 10.52 -46.50 14.41
CA GLY A 378 9.13 -46.04 14.22
C GLY A 378 8.99 -44.59 13.75
N LYS A 379 10.08 -43.85 13.59
CA LYS A 379 10.08 -42.46 13.10
C LYS A 379 9.68 -42.40 11.62
N GLU A 380 8.76 -41.50 11.28
CA GLU A 380 8.19 -41.35 9.93
C GLU A 380 8.85 -40.20 9.15
N TYR A 381 9.19 -40.46 7.88
CA TYR A 381 9.69 -39.48 6.89
C TYR A 381 8.78 -39.44 5.66
N SER A 382 8.72 -38.30 4.95
CA SER A 382 8.05 -38.22 3.65
C SER A 382 8.95 -38.71 2.52
N ASP A 383 8.35 -39.26 1.46
CA ASP A 383 8.99 -39.48 0.15
C ASP A 383 9.59 -38.18 -0.46
N SER A 384 9.22 -36.98 0.01
CA SER A 384 9.85 -35.71 -0.40
C SER A 384 10.98 -35.21 0.51
N ASP A 385 11.16 -35.79 1.70
CA ASP A 385 12.14 -35.28 2.65
C ASP A 385 13.56 -35.73 2.28
N THR A 386 14.58 -34.97 2.67
CA THR A 386 15.98 -35.39 2.51
C THR A 386 16.28 -36.53 3.50
N LEU A 387 16.08 -37.77 3.05
CA LEU A 387 16.17 -38.96 3.90
C LEU A 387 17.57 -39.07 4.54
N PRO A 388 17.67 -39.18 5.89
CA PRO A 388 18.94 -39.39 6.56
C PRO A 388 19.46 -40.80 6.30
N THR A 389 20.77 -40.96 6.33
CA THR A 389 21.39 -42.29 6.33
C THR A 389 21.36 -42.87 7.74
N VAL A 390 20.52 -43.89 7.95
CA VAL A 390 20.39 -44.57 9.25
C VAL A 390 21.64 -45.42 9.48
N LYS A 391 22.49 -44.96 10.39
CA LYS A 391 23.69 -45.68 10.79
C LYS A 391 23.32 -46.64 11.91
N VAL A 392 23.52 -47.93 11.68
CA VAL A 392 23.18 -49.02 12.60
C VAL A 392 24.49 -49.64 13.08
N VAL A 393 24.64 -49.81 14.39
CA VAL A 393 25.86 -50.31 15.01
C VAL A 393 25.59 -51.63 15.72
N TYR A 394 26.34 -52.68 15.36
CA TYR A 394 26.30 -54.00 15.98
C TYR A 394 27.63 -54.36 16.64
N SER A 395 27.56 -55.24 17.63
CA SER A 395 28.71 -55.73 18.38
C SER A 395 29.42 -56.90 17.70
N LEU A 396 30.75 -56.86 17.71
CA LEU A 396 31.65 -57.99 17.45
C LEU A 396 32.04 -58.74 18.74
N GLY A 397 31.43 -58.40 19.88
CA GLY A 397 31.83 -58.89 21.20
C GLY A 397 33.19 -58.34 21.61
N GLN A 398 33.87 -59.07 22.50
CA GLN A 398 35.22 -58.70 22.95
C GLN A 398 36.26 -59.00 21.87
N PRO A 399 37.25 -58.12 21.64
CA PRO A 399 38.30 -58.38 20.67
C PRO A 399 39.19 -59.54 21.14
N TYR A 400 39.46 -60.48 20.22
CA TYR A 400 40.29 -61.66 20.48
C TYR A 400 41.64 -61.51 19.78
N LEU A 401 42.73 -61.52 20.56
CA LEU A 401 44.08 -61.34 20.05
C LEU A 401 44.61 -62.69 19.52
N LYS A 402 44.49 -62.89 18.21
CA LYS A 402 44.99 -64.08 17.51
C LYS A 402 46.50 -64.23 17.71
N ASP A 403 46.97 -65.48 17.82
CA ASP A 403 48.40 -65.78 17.79
C ASP A 403 48.91 -65.67 16.35
N ILE A 404 49.82 -64.72 16.11
CA ILE A 404 50.39 -64.41 14.79
C ILE A 404 51.89 -64.72 14.70
N ARG A 405 52.45 -65.38 15.73
CA ARG A 405 53.85 -65.85 15.71
C ARG A 405 54.03 -66.87 14.59
N HIS A 406 55.15 -66.79 13.89
CA HIS A 406 55.50 -67.58 12.70
C HIS A 406 54.48 -67.45 11.53
N GLN A 407 53.53 -66.50 11.60
CA GLN A 407 52.47 -66.31 10.59
C GLN A 407 52.46 -64.91 9.96
N ALA A 408 52.86 -63.88 10.72
CA ALA A 408 52.90 -62.49 10.26
C ALA A 408 54.34 -61.94 10.25
N THR A 409 54.57 -60.92 9.42
CA THR A 409 55.81 -60.12 9.41
C THR A 409 55.60 -58.74 10.02
N GLU A 410 56.71 -58.10 10.40
CA GLU A 410 56.77 -56.71 10.87
C GLU A 410 56.05 -55.72 9.92
N GLY A 411 56.06 -55.99 8.60
CA GLY A 411 55.39 -55.18 7.59
C GLY A 411 53.86 -55.34 7.54
N ASP A 412 53.33 -56.46 8.03
CA ASP A 412 51.89 -56.73 8.05
C ASP A 412 51.20 -56.07 9.26
N LEU A 413 51.92 -55.93 10.38
CA LEU A 413 51.40 -55.43 11.66
C LEU A 413 50.61 -54.10 11.54
N PRO A 414 51.11 -53.04 10.85
CA PRO A 414 50.41 -51.75 10.83
C PRO A 414 49.04 -51.84 10.15
N LYS A 415 48.94 -52.66 9.10
CA LYS A 415 47.67 -52.90 8.40
C LYS A 415 46.77 -53.83 9.20
N MET A 416 47.30 -54.96 9.67
CA MET A 416 46.53 -55.97 10.42
C MET A 416 45.87 -55.35 11.66
N PHE A 417 46.63 -54.59 12.46
CA PHE A 417 46.09 -53.98 13.68
C PHE A 417 45.12 -52.83 13.39
N PHE A 418 45.27 -52.15 12.25
CA PHE A 418 44.30 -51.16 11.79
C PHE A 418 42.99 -51.80 11.33
N ASP A 419 43.06 -52.75 10.39
CA ASP A 419 41.90 -53.39 9.77
C ASP A 419 41.12 -54.27 10.78
N GLU A 420 41.82 -55.05 11.60
CA GLU A 420 41.21 -56.06 12.47
C GLU A 420 40.76 -55.53 13.84
N TYR A 421 41.36 -54.44 14.34
CA TYR A 421 41.02 -53.86 15.65
C TYR A 421 40.62 -52.38 15.56
N LYS A 422 41.50 -51.49 15.07
CA LYS A 422 41.32 -50.03 15.21
C LYS A 422 40.14 -49.48 14.41
N SER A 423 39.91 -49.99 13.20
CA SER A 423 38.75 -49.61 12.35
C SER A 423 37.40 -49.96 13.01
N LYS A 424 37.40 -51.09 13.73
CA LYS A 424 36.31 -51.70 14.51
C LYS A 424 36.26 -51.20 15.96
N GLY A 425 37.02 -50.15 16.31
CA GLY A 425 36.92 -49.47 17.60
C GLY A 425 37.73 -50.06 18.76
N ALA A 426 38.63 -51.02 18.51
CA ALA A 426 39.56 -51.54 19.52
C ALA A 426 40.97 -50.95 19.32
N SER A 427 41.45 -50.18 20.30
CA SER A 427 42.76 -49.52 20.32
C SER A 427 43.84 -50.47 20.85
N VAL A 428 44.32 -51.36 19.98
CA VAL A 428 45.43 -52.26 20.27
C VAL A 428 46.74 -51.60 19.84
N TYR A 429 47.51 -51.10 20.82
CA TYR A 429 48.84 -50.53 20.63
C TYR A 429 49.90 -51.63 20.70
N TYR A 430 50.97 -51.52 19.93
CA TYR A 430 52.08 -52.46 20.00
C TYR A 430 53.46 -51.78 19.90
N ASP A 431 54.41 -52.27 20.69
CA ASP A 431 55.83 -51.89 20.67
C ASP A 431 56.67 -53.06 20.11
N VAL A 432 57.59 -52.75 19.19
CA VAL A 432 58.46 -53.73 18.52
C VAL A 432 59.85 -53.79 19.15
N TYR A 433 60.34 -55.01 19.38
CA TYR A 433 61.74 -55.28 19.73
C TYR A 433 62.30 -56.41 18.85
N TYR A 434 63.63 -56.50 18.72
CA TYR A 434 64.28 -57.46 17.82
C TYR A 434 65.03 -58.55 18.60
N VAL A 435 64.71 -59.81 18.29
CA VAL A 435 65.20 -61.02 18.96
C VAL A 435 66.12 -61.81 18.02
N ASP A 436 67.20 -62.38 18.56
CA ASP A 436 68.07 -63.28 17.82
C ASP A 436 67.38 -64.63 17.61
N SER A 437 67.16 -65.04 16.35
CA SER A 437 66.36 -66.24 16.01
C SER A 437 66.80 -66.83 14.66
N ALA A 438 66.45 -68.11 14.45
CA ALA A 438 66.65 -68.84 13.20
C ALA A 438 65.53 -68.61 12.17
N GLU A 439 64.40 -68.04 12.61
CA GLU A 439 63.29 -67.66 11.73
C GLU A 439 63.68 -66.55 10.74
N PRO A 440 63.09 -66.47 9.54
CA PRO A 440 63.39 -65.41 8.57
C PRO A 440 63.30 -64.01 9.17
N LYS A 441 64.25 -63.13 8.83
CA LYS A 441 64.29 -61.75 9.34
C LYS A 441 62.97 -61.02 9.04
N GLY A 442 62.39 -60.41 10.07
CA GLY A 442 61.10 -59.71 9.99
C GLY A 442 59.89 -60.55 10.41
N THR A 443 60.04 -61.85 10.62
CA THR A 443 58.98 -62.73 11.14
C THR A 443 58.67 -62.41 12.61
N VAL A 444 57.40 -62.39 13.00
CA VAL A 444 56.98 -62.32 14.42
C VAL A 444 57.32 -63.63 15.12
N VAL A 445 58.09 -63.56 16.21
CA VAL A 445 58.53 -64.74 16.99
C VAL A 445 58.06 -64.71 18.44
N GLU A 446 57.92 -63.54 19.05
CA GLU A 446 57.44 -63.38 20.43
C GLU A 446 56.26 -62.42 20.49
N MET A 447 55.32 -62.68 21.41
CA MET A 447 54.20 -61.80 21.72
C MET A 447 53.95 -61.86 23.22
N SER A 448 53.83 -60.69 23.85
CA SER A 448 53.53 -60.57 25.29
C SER A 448 52.12 -61.06 25.67
N ARG A 449 51.16 -61.02 24.73
CA ARG A 449 49.78 -61.48 24.87
C ARG A 449 49.34 -62.10 23.53
N TYR A 450 48.70 -63.27 23.56
CA TYR A 450 48.15 -63.95 22.39
C TYR A 450 47.18 -65.07 22.82
N GLY A 451 46.26 -65.47 21.95
CA GLY A 451 45.34 -66.58 22.19
C GLY A 451 44.23 -66.29 23.23
N GLU A 452 43.92 -65.02 23.46
CA GLU A 452 43.00 -64.59 24.52
C GLU A 452 42.16 -63.36 24.12
N PHE A 453 41.07 -63.14 24.86
CA PHE A 453 40.29 -61.90 24.78
C PHE A 453 41.03 -60.75 25.47
N ILE A 454 41.04 -59.59 24.81
CA ILE A 454 41.68 -58.36 25.26
C ILE A 454 40.64 -57.26 25.49
N PRO A 455 40.91 -56.28 26.39
CA PRO A 455 40.05 -55.11 26.53
C PRO A 455 40.10 -54.23 25.27
N LEU A 456 39.14 -53.31 25.15
CA LEU A 456 39.02 -52.39 24.01
C LEU A 456 40.21 -51.44 23.85
N GLU A 457 41.03 -51.25 24.88
CA GLU A 457 42.29 -50.52 24.83
C GLU A 457 43.37 -51.32 25.56
N VAL A 458 44.48 -51.63 24.86
CA VAL A 458 45.59 -52.43 25.40
C VAL A 458 46.89 -52.10 24.70
N SER A 459 48.01 -52.20 25.42
CA SER A 459 49.36 -52.18 24.84
C SER A 459 50.01 -53.57 24.96
N ILE A 460 50.68 -54.01 23.90
CA ILE A 460 51.43 -55.27 23.85
C ILE A 460 52.85 -55.03 23.32
N THR A 461 53.82 -55.86 23.70
CA THR A 461 55.10 -55.95 22.99
C THR A 461 55.12 -57.14 22.03
N ILE A 462 55.82 -56.97 20.90
CA ILE A 462 56.00 -57.96 19.82
C ILE A 462 57.50 -58.09 19.51
N GLY A 463 58.04 -59.31 19.58
CA GLY A 463 59.41 -59.64 19.23
C GLY A 463 59.52 -60.10 17.78
N ILE A 464 60.41 -59.46 17.01
CA ILE A 464 60.66 -59.71 15.59
C ILE A 464 62.02 -60.40 15.40
N SER A 465 62.06 -61.43 14.56
CA SER A 465 63.30 -62.16 14.23
C SER A 465 64.31 -61.28 13.50
N ARG A 466 65.58 -61.38 13.92
CA ARG A 466 66.73 -60.86 13.19
C ARG A 466 67.24 -61.78 12.07
N GLY A 467 66.83 -63.06 12.05
CA GLY A 467 67.25 -64.06 11.06
C GLY A 467 68.75 -64.31 11.05
N ASN A 468 69.35 -64.50 12.23
CA ASN A 468 70.79 -64.53 12.45
C ASN A 468 71.31 -65.75 13.21
N LEU A 469 70.44 -66.67 13.62
CA LEU A 469 70.82 -68.02 14.05
C LEU A 469 70.64 -69.00 12.88
N GLN A 470 71.34 -70.13 12.91
CA GLN A 470 71.11 -71.22 11.95
C GLN A 470 70.07 -72.18 12.53
N GLY A 471 69.06 -72.56 11.74
CA GLY A 471 68.13 -73.62 12.11
C GLY A 471 68.83 -74.98 12.12
N GLU A 472 68.47 -75.86 13.06
CA GLU A 472 69.00 -77.22 13.07
C GLU A 472 68.63 -77.95 11.78
N THR A 473 69.64 -78.52 11.11
CA THR A 473 69.45 -79.18 9.82
C THR A 473 68.93 -80.59 10.06
N GLU A 474 67.65 -80.83 9.80
CA GLU A 474 67.02 -82.14 9.96
C GLU A 474 67.72 -83.17 9.04
N SER A 475 68.58 -84.00 9.63
CA SER A 475 69.41 -84.94 8.89
C SER A 475 68.61 -86.18 8.48
N LEU A 476 68.25 -86.26 7.21
CA LEU A 476 67.63 -87.46 6.61
C LEU A 476 68.45 -88.72 6.96
N PRO A 477 67.82 -89.76 7.54
CA PRO A 477 68.54 -90.97 7.92
C PRO A 477 68.95 -91.77 6.69
N VAL A 478 70.26 -91.93 6.48
CA VAL A 478 70.81 -92.82 5.45
C VAL A 478 70.60 -94.27 5.89
N SER A 479 69.76 -95.00 5.17
CA SER A 479 69.56 -96.44 5.35
C SER A 479 70.47 -97.23 4.40
N PRO A 480 71.19 -98.28 4.85
CA PRO A 480 72.12 -99.03 4.01
C PRO A 480 71.41 -100.08 3.14
N GLU A 481 72.07 -100.46 2.03
CA GLU A 481 71.70 -101.61 1.20
C GLU A 481 72.09 -102.93 1.90
N THR A 482 71.25 -103.97 1.86
CA THR A 482 71.46 -105.18 1.01
C THR A 482 70.46 -106.33 1.26
N GLU A 483 70.30 -107.17 0.23
CA GLU A 483 69.84 -108.57 0.20
C GLU A 483 68.39 -109.00 0.56
N ASN A 484 67.64 -109.31 -0.52
CA ASN A 484 66.98 -110.60 -0.80
C ASN A 484 65.93 -111.19 0.19
N VAL A 485 64.67 -111.34 -0.26
CA VAL A 485 64.10 -112.60 -0.84
C VAL A 485 62.57 -112.50 -1.08
N LYS A 486 62.13 -112.80 -2.32
CA LYS A 486 60.77 -113.24 -2.78
C LYS A 486 59.52 -112.32 -2.69
N ASP A 487 59.17 -111.80 -3.87
CA ASP A 487 57.85 -111.85 -4.53
C ASP A 487 57.19 -113.27 -4.58
N PRO A 488 55.93 -113.46 -5.05
CA PRO A 488 54.97 -112.48 -5.62
C PRO A 488 53.51 -112.56 -5.09
N LEU A 489 52.64 -111.60 -5.48
CA LEU A 489 51.39 -111.78 -6.29
C LEU A 489 50.39 -110.61 -6.19
N GLU A 490 49.88 -110.16 -7.35
CA GLU A 490 48.48 -109.79 -7.74
C GLU A 490 47.53 -109.04 -6.74
N THR A 491 46.64 -108.10 -7.12
CA THR A 491 46.15 -107.54 -8.42
C THR A 491 45.61 -106.11 -8.16
N VAL A 492 45.91 -105.07 -8.97
CA VAL A 492 45.21 -104.59 -10.21
C VAL A 492 43.89 -103.82 -10.01
N ASN A 493 43.74 -102.74 -10.79
CA ASN A 493 42.64 -101.76 -10.93
C ASN A 493 42.53 -100.65 -9.86
N SER A 494 42.60 -99.34 -10.16
CA SER A 494 42.49 -98.51 -11.39
C SER A 494 41.11 -97.95 -11.78
N ALA A 495 41.13 -96.78 -12.44
CA ALA A 495 40.04 -96.03 -13.08
C ALA A 495 39.02 -95.29 -12.17
N THR A 496 38.35 -94.20 -12.59
CA THR A 496 38.64 -93.17 -13.63
C THR A 496 37.72 -91.94 -13.41
N THR A 497 38.31 -90.75 -13.56
CA THR A 497 37.79 -89.47 -14.12
C THR A 497 36.33 -89.37 -14.59
N GLU A 498 35.62 -88.32 -14.15
CA GLU A 498 35.39 -87.09 -14.95
C GLU A 498 35.30 -85.85 -14.04
#